data_AF-R9T6H3-F1
#
_entry.id   AF-R9T6H3-F1
#
_cell.length_a   1.000
_cell.length_b   1.000
_cell.length_c   1.000
_cell.angle_alpha   90.00
_cell.angle_beta   90.00
_cell.angle_gamma   90.00
#
_symmetry.space_group_name_H-M   'P 1'
#
loop_
_entity.id
_entity.type
_entity.pdbx_description
1 polymer ?
#
loop_
_entity_poly.entity_id
_entity_poly.type
_entity_poly.pdbx_seq_one_letter_code
_entity_poly.pdbx_strand_id
1 'polypeptide(L)'
;MKKKDVLLVLVVILIPIVILGAVAVAGADNIKDSITFEGTEGCTITNVDGNIINGSVEKVHVDSDYTFTITVNEGYSGTPVLYVDDSSVPLNPTDSDSNTYTVHIDEDPIVIKITGIEKA
;
A
#
# COMPACT_ATOMS: atom_id res chain seq x y z
N MET A 1 -12.46 -44.95 70.00
CA MET A 1 -11.31 -45.23 69.10
C MET A 1 -11.79 -45.27 67.65
N LYS A 2 -11.36 -44.32 66.83
CA LYS A 2 -10.86 -44.49 65.46
C LYS A 2 -10.62 -43.09 64.90
N LYS A 3 -9.38 -42.63 65.06
CA LYS A 3 -8.82 -41.52 64.32
C LYS A 3 -8.98 -41.84 62.84
N LYS A 4 -9.59 -40.94 62.08
CA LYS A 4 -9.40 -40.87 60.64
C LYS A 4 -8.81 -39.50 60.37
N ASP A 5 -7.50 -39.45 60.48
CA ASP A 5 -6.66 -38.42 59.89
C ASP A 5 -6.93 -38.45 58.38
N VAL A 6 -7.90 -37.66 57.92
CA VAL A 6 -8.11 -37.44 56.49
C VAL A 6 -7.40 -36.13 56.16
N LEU A 7 -6.11 -36.34 55.89
CA LEU A 7 -5.22 -35.55 55.06
C LEU A 7 -5.94 -34.45 54.28
N LEU A 8 -5.63 -33.20 54.65
CA LEU A 8 -5.89 -32.00 53.86
C LEU A 8 -5.19 -32.15 52.51
N VAL A 9 -5.82 -32.86 51.57
CA VAL A 9 -5.38 -32.88 50.18
C VAL A 9 -5.85 -31.57 49.59
N LEU A 10 -4.92 -30.61 49.59
CA LEU A 10 -4.94 -29.42 48.78
C LEU A 10 -5.15 -29.86 47.32
N VAL A 11 -6.40 -30.01 46.90
CA VAL A 11 -6.73 -30.18 45.48
C VAL A 11 -6.49 -28.80 44.87
N VAL A 12 -5.23 -28.56 44.52
CA VAL A 12 -4.87 -27.56 43.53
C VAL A 12 -5.60 -28.01 42.27
N ILE A 13 -6.80 -27.48 42.07
CA ILE A 13 -7.47 -27.57 40.78
C ILE A 13 -6.57 -26.76 39.86
N LEU A 14 -5.60 -27.41 39.24
CA LEU A 14 -5.01 -26.95 37.99
C LEU A 14 -6.19 -26.93 37.02
N ILE A 15 -6.90 -25.81 36.99
CA ILE A 15 -7.75 -25.46 35.87
C ILE A 15 -6.75 -25.31 34.72
N PRO A 16 -6.75 -26.17 33.68
CA PRO A 16 -6.06 -25.81 32.46
C PRO A 16 -6.79 -24.57 31.94
N ILE A 17 -6.21 -23.40 32.15
CA ILE A 17 -6.64 -22.19 31.48
C ILE A 17 -6.29 -22.42 30.01
N VAL A 18 -7.22 -23.04 29.29
CA VAL A 18 -7.21 -23.06 27.84
C VAL A 18 -7.53 -21.62 27.45
N ILE A 19 -6.49 -20.78 27.38
CA ILE A 19 -6.56 -19.48 26.71
C ILE A 19 -6.62 -19.81 25.22
N LEU A 20 -7.80 -20.24 24.76
CA LEU A 20 -8.11 -20.42 23.36
C LEU A 20 -9.26 -19.47 23.05
N GLY A 21 -8.88 -18.27 22.67
CA GLY A 21 -9.77 -17.27 22.12
C GLY A 21 -8.86 -16.32 21.38
N ALA A 22 -8.72 -16.59 20.07
CA ALA A 22 -7.86 -15.90 19.15
C ALA A 22 -7.78 -14.40 19.46
N VAL A 23 -6.55 -13.89 19.43
CA VAL A 23 -6.31 -12.46 19.30
C VAL A 23 -7.11 -12.03 18.09
N ALA A 24 -8.25 -11.38 18.32
CA ALA A 24 -8.73 -10.43 17.35
C ALA A 24 -7.70 -9.31 17.39
N VAL A 25 -6.58 -9.52 16.67
CA VAL A 25 -6.01 -8.42 15.93
C VAL A 25 -7.17 -8.09 15.03
N ALA A 26 -7.97 -7.10 15.44
CA ALA A 26 -8.62 -6.28 14.45
C ALA A 26 -7.46 -5.97 13.52
N GLY A 27 -7.47 -6.62 12.34
CA GLY A 27 -6.76 -6.08 11.22
C GLY A 27 -7.35 -4.69 11.10
N ALA A 28 -6.73 -3.73 11.79
CA ALA A 28 -6.36 -2.54 11.10
C ALA A 28 -5.79 -3.10 9.81
N ASP A 29 -6.51 -2.85 8.75
CA ASP A 29 -5.88 -2.84 7.45
C ASP A 29 -4.73 -1.84 7.62
N ASN A 30 -3.59 -2.38 8.07
CA ASN A 30 -2.36 -1.65 8.25
C ASN A 30 -1.65 -1.55 6.89
N ILE A 31 -2.25 -2.19 5.87
CA ILE A 31 -2.05 -1.83 4.49
C ILE A 31 -2.69 -0.45 4.37
N LYS A 32 -1.85 0.58 4.32
CA LYS A 32 -2.35 1.87 3.89
C LYS A 32 -2.77 1.68 2.45
N ASP A 33 -4.04 1.87 2.13
CA ASP A 33 -4.51 2.07 0.75
C ASP A 33 -3.66 3.20 0.16
N SER A 34 -2.69 2.84 -0.67
CA SER A 34 -1.65 3.77 -1.10
C SER A 34 -1.17 3.46 -2.51
N ILE A 35 -0.79 4.53 -3.19
CA ILE A 35 -0.05 4.48 -4.45
C ILE A 35 1.39 4.82 -4.14
N THR A 36 2.34 4.01 -4.58
CA THR A 36 3.77 4.32 -4.52
C THR A 36 4.30 4.57 -5.92
N PHE A 37 5.08 5.62 -6.12
CA PHE A 37 5.75 5.96 -7.36
C PHE A 37 7.23 5.60 -7.28
N GLU A 38 7.69 4.79 -8.23
CA GLU A 38 9.09 4.43 -8.40
C GLU A 38 9.65 5.04 -9.68
N GLY A 39 10.96 5.30 -9.71
CA GLY A 39 11.60 5.88 -10.89
C GLY A 39 11.23 7.34 -11.15
N THR A 40 10.95 8.12 -10.10
CA THR A 40 10.59 9.54 -10.20
C THR A 40 11.79 10.46 -10.49
N GLU A 41 12.95 9.90 -10.80
CA GLU A 41 14.15 10.68 -11.10
C GLU A 41 13.94 11.48 -12.38
N GLY A 42 14.16 12.79 -12.30
CA GLY A 42 14.01 13.66 -13.45
C GLY A 42 12.58 13.99 -13.86
N CYS A 43 11.59 13.67 -13.04
CA CYS A 43 10.23 14.14 -13.24
C CYS A 43 9.60 14.74 -11.98
N THR A 44 8.51 15.47 -12.20
CA THR A 44 7.63 15.97 -11.16
C THR A 44 6.24 15.44 -11.44
N ILE A 45 5.63 14.79 -10.45
CA ILE A 45 4.30 14.22 -10.55
C ILE A 45 3.35 15.14 -9.80
N THR A 46 2.22 15.49 -10.42
CA THR A 46 1.21 16.36 -9.82
C THR A 46 -0.15 15.66 -9.91
N ASN A 47 -0.92 15.63 -8.82
CA ASN A 47 -2.30 15.10 -8.88
C ASN A 47 -3.28 16.12 -9.46
N VAL A 48 -4.53 15.69 -9.67
CA VAL A 48 -5.61 16.55 -10.18
C VAL A 48 -5.90 17.78 -9.31
N ASP A 49 -5.61 17.74 -8.01
CA ASP A 49 -5.77 18.87 -7.08
C ASP A 49 -4.60 19.87 -7.16
N GLY A 50 -3.60 19.61 -8.00
CA GLY A 50 -2.41 20.44 -8.14
C GLY A 50 -1.33 20.18 -7.08
N ASN A 51 -1.47 19.12 -6.27
CA ASN A 51 -0.47 18.75 -5.27
C ASN A 51 0.67 17.96 -5.93
N ILE A 52 1.91 18.33 -5.60
CA ILE A 52 3.11 17.60 -6.07
C ILE A 52 3.30 16.34 -5.22
N ILE A 53 3.51 15.19 -5.86
CA ILE A 53 3.61 13.89 -5.20
C ILE A 53 4.74 13.05 -5.80
N ASN A 54 5.95 13.23 -5.27
CA ASN A 54 7.10 12.42 -5.68
C ASN A 54 7.34 11.35 -4.62
N GLY A 55 6.76 10.16 -4.79
CA GLY A 55 7.02 9.01 -3.93
C GLY A 55 5.78 8.22 -3.53
N SER A 56 4.83 8.78 -2.76
CA SER A 56 3.63 8.02 -2.38
C SER A 56 2.41 8.89 -2.07
N VAL A 57 1.23 8.37 -2.38
CA VAL A 57 -0.08 8.90 -2.01
C VAL A 57 -0.64 8.02 -0.90
N GLU A 58 -0.92 8.61 0.26
CA GLU A 58 -1.64 7.91 1.33
C GLU A 58 -3.15 8.15 1.20
N LYS A 59 -3.96 7.11 1.45
CA LYS A 59 -5.44 7.16 1.47
C LYS A 59 -6.07 7.29 0.09
N VAL A 60 -5.77 6.35 -0.80
CA VAL A 60 -6.62 6.13 -1.98
C VAL A 60 -7.82 5.26 -1.60
N HIS A 61 -8.88 5.29 -2.39
CA HIS A 61 -10.01 4.39 -2.20
C HIS A 61 -9.91 3.28 -3.24
N VAL A 62 -10.10 2.03 -2.81
CA VAL A 62 -10.33 0.91 -3.74
C VAL A 62 -11.61 1.18 -4.54
N ASP A 63 -11.67 0.67 -5.77
CA ASP A 63 -12.75 0.90 -6.75
C ASP A 63 -12.89 2.40 -7.11
N SER A 64 -11.77 3.13 -7.14
CA SER A 64 -11.73 4.55 -7.53
C SER A 64 -10.64 4.84 -8.55
N ASP A 65 -10.86 5.88 -9.35
CA ASP A 65 -9.88 6.37 -10.32
C ASP A 65 -8.95 7.41 -9.68
N TYR A 66 -7.65 7.23 -9.88
CA TYR A 66 -6.64 8.19 -9.49
C TYR A 66 -5.98 8.81 -10.72
N THR A 67 -6.02 10.15 -10.82
CA THR A 67 -5.47 10.89 -11.96
C THR A 67 -4.30 11.79 -11.54
N PHE A 68 -3.21 11.70 -12.31
CA PHE A 68 -1.99 12.46 -12.10
C PHE A 68 -1.29 12.77 -13.43
N THR A 69 -0.45 13.80 -13.40
CA THR A 69 0.29 14.32 -14.55
C THR A 69 1.79 14.23 -14.27
N ILE A 70 2.57 13.83 -15.26
CA ILE A 70 4.04 13.76 -15.17
C ILE A 70 4.68 14.85 -16.03
N THR A 71 5.46 15.71 -15.38
CA THR A 71 6.32 16.69 -16.06
C THR A 71 7.77 16.21 -16.05
N VAL A 72 8.41 16.16 -17.22
CA VAL A 72 9.87 15.92 -17.30
C VAL A 72 10.60 17.19 -16.89
N ASN A 73 11.52 17.09 -15.94
CA ASN A 73 12.26 18.22 -15.38
C ASN A 73 13.37 18.68 -16.33
N GLU A 74 13.79 19.95 -16.20
CA GLU A 74 14.94 20.48 -16.94
C GLU A 74 16.21 19.64 -16.69
N GLY A 75 16.99 19.39 -17.75
CA GLY A 75 18.16 18.52 -17.70
C GLY A 75 17.86 17.02 -17.83
N TYR A 76 16.61 16.67 -18.07
CA TYR A 76 16.18 15.32 -18.44
C TYR A 76 15.45 15.33 -19.78
N SER A 77 15.36 14.16 -20.41
CA SER A 77 14.70 13.97 -21.70
C SER A 77 14.07 12.58 -21.78
N GLY A 78 13.17 12.40 -22.75
CA GLY A 78 12.44 11.15 -22.96
C GLY A 78 10.94 11.30 -22.71
N THR A 79 10.22 10.19 -22.87
CA THR A 79 8.78 10.12 -22.69
C THR A 79 8.49 9.19 -21.51
N PRO A 80 7.76 9.64 -20.48
CA PRO A 80 7.41 8.78 -19.35
C PRO A 80 6.61 7.56 -19.83
N VAL A 81 7.09 6.39 -19.46
CA VAL A 81 6.41 5.10 -19.65
C VAL A 81 6.09 4.52 -18.28
N LEU A 82 4.81 4.27 -18.02
CA LEU A 82 4.31 3.91 -16.71
C LEU A 82 3.86 2.46 -16.72
N TYR A 83 4.13 1.75 -15.63
CA TYR A 83 3.61 0.41 -15.40
C TYR A 83 2.92 0.38 -14.04
N VAL A 84 1.77 -0.26 -13.98
CA VAL A 84 1.04 -0.53 -12.73
C VAL A 84 1.49 -1.89 -12.22
N ASP A 85 1.99 -1.92 -10.99
CA ASP A 85 2.59 -3.07 -10.31
C ASP A 85 3.66 -3.79 -11.15
N ASP A 86 3.45 -5.09 -11.39
CA ASP A 86 4.30 -5.93 -12.23
C ASP A 86 3.69 -6.14 -13.63
N SER A 87 2.76 -5.28 -14.05
CA SER A 87 2.23 -5.32 -15.41
C SER A 87 3.36 -5.20 -16.44
N SER A 88 3.31 -6.05 -17.46
CA SER A 88 4.18 -5.94 -18.65
C SER A 88 3.62 -4.97 -19.70
N VAL A 89 2.38 -4.52 -19.52
CA VAL A 89 1.70 -3.59 -20.42
C VAL A 89 1.76 -2.20 -19.80
N PRO A 90 2.33 -1.21 -20.51
CA PRO A 90 2.39 0.14 -20.01
C PRO A 90 1.00 0.79 -19.97
N LEU A 91 0.80 1.67 -19.00
CA LEU A 91 -0.39 2.50 -18.92
C LEU A 91 -0.35 3.54 -20.04
N ASN A 92 -1.46 3.66 -20.77
CA ASN A 92 -1.60 4.70 -21.78
C ASN A 92 -1.97 6.04 -21.12
N PRO A 93 -1.41 7.16 -21.61
CA PRO A 93 -1.86 8.46 -21.15
C PRO A 93 -3.32 8.66 -21.57
N THR A 94 -4.14 9.13 -20.64
CA THR A 94 -5.52 9.56 -20.87
C THR A 94 -5.56 10.76 -21.82
N ASP A 95 -4.53 11.62 -21.74
CA ASP A 95 -4.30 12.74 -22.64
C ASP A 95 -2.85 12.72 -23.14
N SER A 96 -2.70 12.49 -24.44
CA SER A 96 -1.41 12.34 -25.11
C SER A 96 -0.61 13.65 -25.15
N ASP A 97 -1.26 14.81 -24.99
CA ASP A 97 -0.60 16.11 -25.04
C ASP A 97 -0.04 16.54 -23.67
N SER A 98 -0.51 15.93 -22.58
CA SER A 98 -0.21 16.38 -21.22
C SER A 98 0.48 15.34 -20.32
N ASN A 99 0.82 14.14 -20.81
CA ASN A 99 1.34 13.04 -19.97
C ASN A 99 0.47 12.85 -18.71
N THR A 100 -0.85 12.90 -18.90
CA THR A 100 -1.83 12.70 -17.84
C THR A 100 -2.30 11.26 -17.88
N TYR A 101 -2.31 10.61 -16.73
CA TYR A 101 -2.63 9.20 -16.58
C TYR A 101 -3.73 9.04 -15.54
N THR A 102 -4.65 8.11 -15.83
CA THR A 102 -5.68 7.68 -14.90
C THR A 102 -5.50 6.19 -14.67
N VAL A 103 -5.35 5.81 -13.40
CA VAL A 103 -5.28 4.41 -12.97
C VAL A 103 -6.50 4.11 -12.12
N HIS A 104 -7.19 3.01 -12.43
CA HIS A 104 -8.25 2.49 -11.60
C HIS A 104 -7.63 1.62 -10.49
N ILE A 105 -8.02 1.86 -9.24
CA ILE A 105 -7.48 1.16 -8.08
C ILE A 105 -8.37 -0.05 -7.78
N ASP A 106 -8.11 -1.19 -8.42
CA ASP A 106 -8.85 -2.44 -8.17
C ASP A 106 -8.38 -3.15 -6.88
N GLU A 107 -7.10 -2.99 -6.54
CA GLU A 107 -6.43 -3.65 -5.43
C GLU A 107 -5.52 -2.65 -4.70
N ASP A 108 -5.20 -2.91 -3.44
CA ASP A 108 -4.30 -2.09 -2.65
C ASP A 108 -3.24 -2.95 -1.92
N PRO A 109 -1.97 -2.48 -1.80
CA PRO A 109 -1.42 -1.22 -2.34
C PRO A 109 -1.01 -1.35 -3.81
N ILE A 110 -0.90 -0.21 -4.53
CA ILE A 110 -0.48 -0.17 -5.94
C ILE A 110 0.88 0.53 -6.08
N VAL A 111 1.73 0.01 -6.97
CA VAL A 111 3.00 0.63 -7.36
C VAL A 111 2.93 1.13 -8.80
N ILE A 112 3.26 2.40 -9.04
CA ILE A 112 3.41 2.99 -10.37
C ILE A 112 4.91 3.15 -10.65
N LYS A 113 5.42 2.34 -11.58
CA LYS A 113 6.82 2.41 -12.02
C LYS A 113 6.93 3.32 -13.23
N ILE A 114 7.76 4.37 -13.12
CA ILE A 114 8.01 5.33 -14.18
C ILE A 114 9.38 5.04 -14.79
N THR A 115 9.42 4.97 -16.12
CA THR A 115 10.63 4.71 -16.91
C THR A 115 10.66 5.59 -18.15
N GLY A 116 11.71 5.48 -18.97
CA GLY A 116 11.82 6.22 -20.23
C GLY A 116 12.26 7.68 -20.09
N ILE A 117 12.64 8.09 -18.89
CA ILE A 117 13.25 9.40 -18.60
C ILE A 117 14.73 9.19 -18.33
N GLU A 118 15.57 9.95 -19.03
CA GLU A 118 17.02 9.88 -18.91
C GLU A 118 17.61 11.28 -18.74
N LYS A 119 18.74 11.38 -18.05
CA LYS A 119 19.46 12.63 -17.90
C LYS A 119 20.05 13.06 -19.26
N ALA A 120 19.76 14.31 -19.66
CA ALA A 120 20.20 14.89 -20.93
C ALA A 120 21.68 15.29 -20.95
#